data_AF-A0A1F1SIT5-F1
#
_entry.id   AF-A0A1F1SIT5-F1
#
_cell.length_a   1.000
_cell.length_b   1.000
_cell.length_c   1.000
_cell.angle_alpha   90.00
_cell.angle_beta   90.00
_cell.angle_gamma   90.00
#
_symmetry.space_group_name_H-M   'P 1'
#
loop_
_entity.id
_entity.type
_entity.pdbx_description
1 polymer ?
#
loop_
_entity_poly.entity_id
_entity_poly.type
_entity_poly.pdbx_seq_one_letter_code
_entity_poly.pdbx_strand_id
1 'polypeptide(L)'
;MTLRSTAARGYGSAHQRTRERYRPLVESGQALCARCGEPIAPGALWELDHSDDRAEYIGPSHRTCNRRAGQANATAARMAKAATTVRDW
;
A
#
# COMPACT_ATOMS: atom_id res chain seq x y z
N MET A 1 26.67 -3.39 -6.73
CA MET A 1 25.27 -3.21 -7.16
C MET A 1 24.37 -3.89 -6.15
N THR A 2 23.85 -3.16 -5.16
CA THR A 2 23.00 -3.75 -4.12
C THR A 2 21.60 -4.00 -4.70
N LEU A 3 21.28 -5.27 -4.98
CA LEU A 3 19.94 -5.67 -5.40
C LEU A 3 18.97 -5.26 -4.30
N ARG A 4 18.09 -4.28 -4.56
CA ARG A 4 16.98 -3.96 -3.66
C ARG A 4 16.08 -5.18 -3.60
N SER A 5 16.20 -5.96 -2.53
CA SER A 5 15.36 -7.13 -2.30
C SER A 5 13.90 -6.71 -2.18
N THR A 6 12.98 -7.64 -2.45
CA THR A 6 11.54 -7.43 -2.19
C THR A 6 11.29 -7.07 -0.72
N ALA A 7 12.11 -7.60 0.19
CA ALA A 7 12.13 -7.22 1.60
C ALA A 7 12.49 -5.73 1.80
N ALA A 8 13.50 -5.20 1.10
CA ALA A 8 13.85 -3.77 1.14
C ALA A 8 12.76 -2.86 0.52
N ARG A 9 11.83 -3.43 -0.25
CA ARG A 9 10.64 -2.72 -0.79
C ARG A 9 9.41 -2.85 0.12
N GLY A 10 9.52 -3.50 1.29
CA GLY A 10 8.41 -3.68 2.23
C GLY A 10 7.57 -4.94 2.02
N TYR A 11 7.97 -5.84 1.12
CA TYR A 11 7.30 -7.13 0.83
C TYR A 11 8.00 -8.34 1.48
N GLY A 12 8.66 -8.13 2.63
CA GLY A 12 9.39 -9.16 3.36
C GLY A 12 8.49 -10.16 4.08
N SER A 13 9.08 -11.01 4.93
CA SER A 13 8.34 -12.00 5.73
C SER A 13 7.23 -11.38 6.60
N ALA A 14 7.46 -10.17 7.13
CA ALA A 14 6.46 -9.42 7.88
C ALA A 14 5.20 -9.11 7.03
N HIS A 15 5.38 -8.68 5.78
CA HIS A 15 4.28 -8.45 4.83
C HIS A 15 3.48 -9.72 4.61
N GLN A 16 4.18 -10.83 4.33
CA GLN A 16 3.53 -12.11 4.04
C GLN A 16 2.72 -12.60 5.24
N ARG A 17 3.28 -12.53 6.46
CA ARG A 17 2.59 -12.90 7.70
C ARG A 17 1.37 -12.02 7.99
N THR A 18 1.49 -10.71 7.77
CA THR A 18 0.34 -9.80 7.99
C THR A 18 -0.73 -10.03 6.94
N ARG A 19 -0.36 -10.23 5.67
CA ARG A 19 -1.30 -10.57 4.60
C ARG A 19 -2.01 -11.89 4.89
N GLU A 20 -1.30 -12.89 5.39
CA GLU A 20 -1.87 -14.17 5.79
C GLU A 20 -2.91 -14.01 6.90
N ARG A 21 -2.65 -13.16 7.89
CA ARG A 21 -3.60 -12.86 8.98
C ARG A 21 -4.90 -12.23 8.48
N TYR A 22 -4.85 -11.38 7.46
CA TYR A 22 -6.03 -10.74 6.89
C TYR A 22 -6.76 -11.60 5.85
N ARG A 23 -6.10 -12.59 5.25
CA ARG A 23 -6.70 -13.45 4.22
C ARG A 23 -8.04 -14.07 4.65
N PRO A 24 -8.17 -14.75 5.81
CA PRO A 24 -9.45 -15.34 6.21
C PRO A 24 -10.55 -14.29 6.43
N LEU A 25 -10.19 -13.09 6.92
CA LEU A 25 -11.15 -12.00 7.11
C LEU A 25 -11.71 -11.52 5.76
N VAL A 26 -10.85 -11.36 4.75
CA VAL A 26 -11.27 -10.97 3.39
C VAL A 26 -12.06 -12.09 2.72
N GLU A 27 -11.61 -13.34 2.84
CA GLU A 27 -12.32 -14.50 2.28
C GLU A 27 -13.71 -14.68 2.89
N SER A 28 -13.90 -14.32 4.16
CA SER A 28 -15.21 -14.33 4.81
C SER A 28 -16.12 -13.15 4.42
N GLY A 29 -15.61 -12.15 3.68
CA GLY A 29 -16.35 -10.94 3.30
C GLY A 29 -16.53 -9.92 4.42
N GLN A 30 -15.87 -10.11 5.55
CA GLN A 30 -15.96 -9.23 6.73
C GLN A 30 -14.92 -8.09 6.70
N ALA A 31 -13.96 -8.14 5.78
CA ALA A 31 -12.93 -7.11 5.70
C ALA A 31 -13.47 -5.81 5.08
N LEU A 32 -13.18 -4.69 5.73
CA LEU A 32 -13.39 -3.35 5.19
C LEU A 32 -12.10 -2.84 4.57
N CYS A 33 -12.21 -2.13 3.45
CA CYS A 33 -11.08 -1.49 2.79
C CYS A 33 -10.51 -0.36 3.65
N ALA A 34 -9.23 -0.41 3.96
CA ALA A 34 -8.56 0.61 4.79
C ALA A 34 -8.52 2.02 4.14
N ARG A 35 -8.83 2.14 2.85
CA ARG A 35 -8.86 3.43 2.13
C ARG A 35 -10.25 4.03 1.98
N CYS A 36 -11.23 3.25 1.50
CA CYS A 36 -12.59 3.77 1.25
C CYS A 36 -13.62 3.35 2.30
N GLY A 37 -13.29 2.44 3.22
CA GLY A 37 -14.20 1.95 4.25
C GLY A 37 -15.24 0.94 3.75
N GLU A 38 -15.34 0.71 2.44
CA GLU A 38 -16.32 -0.23 1.87
C GLU A 38 -15.88 -1.69 2.03
N PRO A 39 -16.82 -2.65 2.10
CA PRO A 39 -16.51 -4.07 2.15
C PRO A 39 -15.67 -4.55 0.97
N ILE A 40 -14.77 -5.49 1.24
CA ILE A 40 -14.06 -6.25 0.21
C ILE A 40 -14.82 -7.55 -0.02
N ALA A 41 -15.38 -7.71 -1.22
CA ALA A 41 -16.12 -8.92 -1.56
C ALA A 41 -15.22 -10.17 -1.47
N PRO A 42 -15.74 -11.32 -1.00
CA PRO A 42 -15.04 -12.60 -1.06
C PRO A 42 -14.48 -12.88 -2.46
N GLY A 43 -13.21 -13.28 -2.54
CA GLY A 43 -12.53 -13.55 -3.82
C GLY A 43 -12.13 -12.32 -4.63
N ALA A 44 -12.48 -11.10 -4.20
CA ALA A 44 -12.02 -9.88 -4.85
C ALA A 44 -10.52 -9.69 -4.68
N LEU A 45 -9.89 -9.00 -5.64
CA LEU A 45 -8.48 -8.67 -5.57
C LEU A 45 -8.23 -7.58 -4.52
N TRP A 46 -7.41 -7.92 -3.55
CA TRP A 46 -7.01 -7.03 -2.46
C TRP A 46 -5.50 -7.07 -2.24
N GLU A 47 -4.97 -5.98 -1.70
CA GLU A 47 -3.57 -5.81 -1.36
C GLU A 47 -3.46 -5.41 0.13
N LEU A 48 -2.39 -5.83 0.80
CA LEU A 48 -2.10 -5.35 2.15
C LEU A 48 -1.55 -3.93 2.03
N ASP A 49 -2.32 -2.97 2.53
CA ASP A 49 -2.03 -1.55 2.40
C ASP A 49 -1.16 -1.07 3.57
N HIS A 50 -0.52 0.07 3.38
CA HIS A 50 0.38 0.69 4.34
C HIS A 50 0.09 2.19 4.49
N SER A 51 0.53 2.78 5.60
CA SER A 51 0.53 4.23 5.79
C SER A 51 1.35 4.92 4.69
N ASP A 52 1.09 6.19 4.38
CA ASP A 52 1.74 6.85 3.23
C ASP A 52 3.26 7.01 3.39
N ASP A 53 3.74 7.08 4.64
CA ASP A 53 5.15 7.04 5.02
C ASP A 53 5.77 5.62 5.03
N ARG A 54 4.96 4.59 4.78
CA ARG A 54 5.32 3.16 4.75
C ARG A 54 5.79 2.60 6.11
N ALA A 55 5.45 3.27 7.21
CA ALA A 55 5.85 2.85 8.55
C ALA A 55 5.05 1.64 9.07
N GLU A 56 3.77 1.55 8.72
CA GLU A 56 2.88 0.52 9.26
C GLU A 56 1.90 -0.03 8.22
N TYR A 57 1.35 -1.22 8.48
CA TYR A 57 0.26 -1.79 7.70
C TYR A 57 -1.08 -1.32 8.26
N ILE A 58 -1.92 -0.73 7.42
CA ILE A 58 -3.23 -0.20 7.83
C ILE A 58 -4.37 -1.20 7.59
N GLY A 59 -4.09 -2.32 6.92
CA GLY A 59 -5.04 -3.40 6.70
C GLY A 59 -5.24 -3.76 5.23
N PRO A 60 -6.25 -4.59 4.91
CA PRO A 60 -6.56 -4.95 3.54
C PRO A 60 -7.23 -3.78 2.83
N SER A 61 -6.85 -3.54 1.58
CA SER A 61 -7.52 -2.57 0.71
C SER A 61 -7.87 -3.21 -0.62
N HIS A 62 -8.91 -2.70 -1.28
CA HIS A 62 -9.11 -3.02 -2.69
C HIS A 62 -7.84 -2.69 -3.47
N ARG A 63 -7.47 -3.58 -4.40
CA ARG A 63 -6.29 -3.39 -5.26
C ARG A 63 -6.30 -2.03 -5.97
N THR A 64 -7.46 -1.57 -6.39
CA THR A 64 -7.63 -0.27 -7.07
C THR A 64 -7.39 0.91 -6.13
N CYS A 65 -7.96 0.89 -4.92
CA CYS A 65 -7.80 1.96 -3.94
C CYS A 65 -6.34 2.12 -3.49
N ASN A 66 -5.68 1.00 -3.16
CA ASN A 66 -4.26 1.01 -2.77
C ASN A 66 -3.38 1.61 -3.89
N ARG A 67 -3.57 1.16 -5.14
CA ARG A 67 -2.79 1.66 -6.28
C ARG A 67 -3.02 3.13 -6.56
N ARG A 68 -4.25 3.63 -6.42
CA ARG A 68 -4.56 5.06 -6.55
C ARG A 68 -3.83 5.88 -5.49
N ALA A 69 -3.83 5.44 -4.23
CA ALA A 69 -3.07 6.08 -3.16
C ALA A 69 -1.56 6.10 -3.47
N GLY A 70 -1.00 4.95 -3.88
CA GLY A 70 0.40 4.85 -4.30
C GLY A 70 0.75 5.79 -5.47
N GLN A 71 -0.14 5.93 -6.45
CA GLN A 71 0.05 6.85 -7.57
C GLN A 71 0.00 8.32 -7.12
N ALA A 72 -0.95 8.69 -6.25
CA ALA A 72 -1.04 10.03 -5.69
C ALA A 72 0.25 10.41 -4.94
N ASN A 73 0.74 9.51 -4.07
CA ASN A 73 1.98 9.71 -3.32
C ASN A 73 3.20 9.86 -4.24
N ALA A 74 3.29 9.05 -5.30
CA ALA A 74 4.37 9.16 -6.28
C ALA A 74 4.32 10.49 -7.06
N THR A 75 3.12 10.98 -7.40
CA THR A 75 2.95 12.28 -8.05
C THR A 75 3.35 13.41 -7.11
N ALA A 76 2.89 13.40 -5.85
CA ALA A 76 3.26 14.40 -4.85
C ALA A 76 4.79 14.47 -4.65
N ALA A 77 5.46 13.32 -4.52
CA ALA A 77 6.91 13.26 -4.38
C ALA A 77 7.65 13.84 -5.60
N ARG A 78 7.16 13.57 -6.82
CA ARG A 78 7.72 14.16 -8.05
C ARG A 78 7.55 15.68 -8.08
N MET A 79 6.38 16.18 -7.69
CA MET A 79 6.12 17.63 -7.64
C MET A 79 6.98 18.32 -6.59
N ALA A 80 7.15 17.73 -5.40
CA ALA A 80 8.03 18.26 -4.36
C ALA A 80 9.50 18.32 -4.82
N LYS A 81 9.97 17.28 -5.53
CA LYS A 81 11.31 17.28 -6.12
C LYS A 81 11.47 18.40 -7.15
N ALA A 82 10.51 18.55 -8.07
CA ALA A 82 10.54 19.60 -9.08
C ALA A 82 10.58 21.00 -8.44
N ALA A 83 9.72 21.24 -7.44
CA ALA A 83 9.65 22.51 -6.72
C ALA A 83 10.92 22.85 -5.92
N THR A 84 11.70 21.84 -5.51
CA THR A 84 13.01 22.06 -4.88
C THR A 84 14.04 22.49 -5.93
N THR A 85 14.09 21.81 -7.07
CA THR A 85 15.03 22.13 -8.16
C THR A 85 14.85 23.53 -8.77
N VAL A 86 13.64 24.09 -8.80
CA VAL A 86 13.42 25.47 -9.29
C VAL A 86 13.81 26.58 -8.30
N ARG A 87 14.06 26.28 -7.02
CA ARG A 87 14.38 27.30 -6.00
C ARG A 87 15.88 27.54 -5.79
N ASP A 88 16.74 26.69 -6.37
CA ASP A 88 18.20 26.76 -6.23
C ASP A 88 18.89 27.60 -7.34
N TRP A 89 18.19 28.61 -7.90
CA TRP A 89 18.72 29.52 -8.94
C TRP A 89 18.68 30.98 -8.49
#